data_AF-A0A1J5DHT2-F1
#
_entry.id   AF-A0A1J5DHT2-F1
#
_cell.length_a   1.000
_cell.length_b   1.000
_cell.length_c   1.000
_cell.angle_alpha   90.00
_cell.angle_beta   90.00
_cell.angle_gamma   90.00
#
_symmetry.space_group_name_H-M   'P 1'
#
loop_
_entity.id
_entity.type
_entity.pdbx_description
1 polymer ?
#
loop_
_entity_poly.entity_id
_entity_poly.type
_entity_poly.pdbx_seq_one_letter_code
_entity_poly.pdbx_strand_id
1 'polypeptide(L)'
;MSGSTHRIGLETDDPLYGRVRELLARLDAVRECIEFLSLPVIANEDAERTAEAIGEFREAALGEPMQRLLGKNFREFAHELRDPLTLLEMNLELLRHPLCPPDERLISSSALHTGFEQVQSLLCGLVECSDEETPSPMELNDEIRSTLSLLHPRLAPVCVHTELQALSPIAAIGRQPIQVLVNLLKNAAAATPVANIWVNTSAHNGQVRLEVRDDGCGMGPEVRRRLFERGFTTKPDAGAGLGMSITQSIVSRHRAALTIESEEGVGTRICVDWPAAKVYD
;
A
#
# COMPACT_ATOMS: atom_id res chain seq x y z
N MET A 1 -3.34 25.98 44.10
CA MET A 1 -2.60 24.76 43.72
C MET A 1 -3.00 24.42 42.30
N SER A 2 -2.18 24.83 41.34
CA SER A 2 -2.38 24.64 39.90
C SER A 2 -1.95 23.23 39.50
N GLY A 3 -2.89 22.39 39.07
CA GLY A 3 -2.57 21.17 38.33
C GLY A 3 -2.30 21.54 36.87
N SER A 4 -1.08 21.35 36.42
CA SER A 4 -0.64 21.59 35.05
C SER A 4 -1.30 20.61 34.09
N THR A 5 -2.26 21.11 33.32
CA THR A 5 -2.78 20.45 32.12
C THR A 5 -1.73 20.58 31.02
N HIS A 6 -0.96 19.52 30.74
CA HIS A 6 -0.18 19.44 29.51
C HIS A 6 -1.13 19.08 28.36
N ARG A 7 -1.67 20.12 27.71
CA ARG A 7 -2.06 20.02 26.30
C ARG A 7 -0.76 20.05 25.50
N ILE A 8 -0.37 18.92 24.94
CA ILE A 8 0.56 18.92 23.81
C ILE A 8 -0.33 19.17 22.59
N GLY A 9 -0.41 20.43 22.17
CA GLY A 9 -0.72 20.71 20.77
C GLY A 9 0.52 20.32 19.98
N LEU A 10 0.37 19.45 18.99
CA LEU A 10 1.38 19.29 17.97
C LEU A 10 0.91 20.11 16.77
N GLU A 11 1.86 20.87 16.26
CA GLU A 11 1.74 21.81 15.15
C GLU A 11 2.09 21.06 13.87
N THR A 12 1.48 21.50 12.77
CA THR A 12 1.69 21.13 11.35
C THR A 12 3.13 21.28 10.81
N ASP A 13 4.14 21.27 11.68
CA ASP A 13 5.56 21.55 11.46
C ASP A 13 6.47 20.30 11.61
N ASP A 14 5.94 19.06 11.65
CA ASP A 14 6.78 17.84 11.71
C ASP A 14 7.71 17.74 10.48
N PRO A 15 9.03 17.94 10.63
CA PRO A 15 9.95 17.99 9.51
C PRO A 15 10.11 16.63 8.81
N LEU A 16 9.84 15.51 9.50
CA LEU A 16 9.87 14.18 8.90
C LEU A 16 8.67 13.98 7.97
N TYR A 17 7.48 14.41 8.39
CA TYR A 17 6.28 14.34 7.56
C TYR A 17 6.41 15.16 6.27
N GLY A 18 6.87 16.41 6.40
CA GLY A 18 7.14 17.27 5.24
C GLY A 18 8.15 16.63 4.29
N ARG A 19 9.19 15.99 4.83
CA ARG A 19 10.21 15.31 4.03
C ARG A 19 9.69 14.06 3.33
N VAL A 20 8.90 13.22 4.00
CA VAL A 20 8.33 12.03 3.35
C VAL A 20 7.34 12.43 2.27
N ARG A 21 6.51 13.46 2.50
CA ARG A 21 5.61 13.99 1.45
C ARG A 21 6.39 14.49 0.23
N GLU A 22 7.51 15.18 0.44
CA GLU A 22 8.41 15.58 -0.66
C GLU A 22 8.95 14.37 -1.41
N LEU A 23 9.37 13.32 -0.69
CA LEU A 23 9.88 12.08 -1.30
C LEU A 23 8.79 11.32 -2.07
N LEU A 24 7.57 11.24 -1.55
CA LEU A 24 6.45 10.63 -2.24
C LEU A 24 6.11 11.39 -3.53
N ALA A 25 6.16 12.72 -3.52
CA ALA A 25 5.97 13.53 -4.72
C ALA A 25 7.08 13.29 -5.77
N ARG A 26 8.35 13.14 -5.34
CA ARG A 26 9.45 12.73 -6.25
C ARG A 26 9.26 11.32 -6.77
N LEU A 27 8.76 10.41 -5.92
CA LEU A 27 8.48 9.04 -6.31
C LEU A 27 7.35 8.97 -7.35
N ASP A 28 6.33 9.83 -7.27
CA ASP A 28 5.30 9.92 -8.31
C ASP A 28 5.90 10.26 -9.69
N ALA A 29 6.95 11.08 -9.77
CA ALA A 29 7.65 11.33 -11.04
C ALA A 29 8.34 10.05 -11.59
N VAL A 30 8.88 9.21 -10.71
CA VAL A 30 9.42 7.88 -11.09
C VAL A 30 8.30 6.99 -11.62
N ARG A 31 7.11 7.01 -11.00
CA ARG A 31 5.94 6.24 -11.47
C ARG A 31 5.57 6.62 -12.90
N GLU A 32 5.43 7.91 -13.16
CA GLU A 32 5.10 8.43 -14.49
C GLU A 32 6.11 7.95 -15.53
N CYS A 33 7.41 8.02 -15.21
CA CYS A 33 8.46 7.52 -16.10
C CYS A 33 8.36 6.00 -16.36
N ILE A 34 8.09 5.19 -15.32
CA ILE A 34 7.90 3.74 -15.46
C ILE A 34 6.69 3.40 -16.34
N GLU A 35 5.61 4.18 -16.29
CA GLU A 35 4.43 3.96 -17.15
C GLU A 35 4.77 4.11 -18.64
N PHE A 36 5.67 5.04 -19.00
CA PHE A 36 6.15 5.19 -20.38
C PHE A 36 7.02 4.00 -20.84
N LEU A 37 7.74 3.36 -19.93
CA LEU A 37 8.54 2.15 -20.23
C LEU A 37 7.69 0.91 -20.52
N SER A 38 6.38 0.96 -20.24
CA SER A 38 5.45 -0.13 -20.54
C SER A 38 4.98 -0.13 -22.00
N LEU A 39 5.44 0.83 -22.82
CA LEU A 39 5.13 0.91 -24.24
C LEU A 39 6.07 0.03 -25.09
N PRO A 40 5.59 -0.54 -26.21
CA PRO A 40 6.34 -1.50 -27.03
C PRO A 40 7.61 -0.94 -27.69
N VAL A 41 7.81 0.38 -27.68
CA VAL A 41 9.02 1.05 -28.11
C VAL A 41 9.47 1.95 -26.98
N ILE A 42 10.48 1.51 -26.22
CA ILE A 42 11.15 2.34 -25.23
C ILE A 42 12.13 3.22 -25.99
N ALA A 43 11.95 4.54 -25.97
CA ALA A 43 13.03 5.42 -26.38
C ALA A 43 14.14 5.32 -25.32
N ASN A 44 15.41 5.22 -25.73
CA ASN A 44 16.54 5.21 -24.80
C ASN A 44 16.50 6.44 -23.86
N GLU A 45 15.95 7.56 -24.36
CA GLU A 45 15.67 8.78 -23.61
C GLU A 45 14.69 8.57 -22.43
N ASP A 46 13.66 7.73 -22.56
CA ASP A 46 12.70 7.48 -21.47
C ASP A 46 13.33 6.64 -20.36
N ALA A 47 14.17 5.68 -20.73
CA ALA A 47 14.90 4.86 -19.76
C ALA A 47 15.98 5.68 -19.03
N GLU A 48 16.66 6.59 -19.74
CA GLU A 48 17.59 7.55 -19.13
C GLU A 48 16.88 8.51 -18.17
N ARG A 49 15.73 9.07 -18.56
CA ARG A 49 14.89 9.90 -17.69
C ARG A 49 14.44 9.14 -16.44
N THR A 50 14.06 7.88 -16.59
CA THR A 50 13.68 7.03 -15.45
C THR A 50 14.87 6.80 -14.51
N ALA A 51 16.06 6.57 -15.07
CA ALA A 51 17.28 6.33 -14.30
C ALA A 51 17.68 7.57 -13.50
N GLU A 52 17.58 8.74 -14.13
CA GLU A 52 17.82 10.04 -13.49
C GLU A 52 16.84 10.26 -12.34
N ALA A 53 15.53 10.05 -12.56
CA ALA A 53 14.52 10.21 -11.52
C ALA A 53 14.74 9.26 -10.32
N ILE A 54 15.13 8.00 -10.57
CA ILE A 54 15.49 7.04 -9.49
C ILE A 54 16.73 7.52 -8.74
N GLY A 55 17.75 8.01 -9.46
CA GLY A 55 18.97 8.56 -8.87
C GLY A 55 18.69 9.76 -7.96
N GLU A 56 17.92 10.73 -8.44
CA GLU A 56 17.51 11.90 -7.66
C GLU A 56 16.69 11.52 -6.42
N PHE A 57 15.76 10.58 -6.57
CA PHE A 57 14.99 10.05 -5.44
C PHE A 57 15.91 9.38 -4.41
N ARG A 58 16.83 8.53 -4.86
CA ARG A 58 17.79 7.81 -4.01
C ARG A 58 18.65 8.79 -3.21
N GLU A 59 19.20 9.81 -3.87
CA GLU A 59 19.99 10.84 -3.19
C GLU A 59 19.15 11.60 -2.15
N ALA A 60 17.92 11.96 -2.49
CA ALA A 60 17.04 12.66 -1.57
C ALA A 60 16.64 11.81 -0.35
N ALA A 61 16.43 10.50 -0.55
CA ALA A 61 15.97 9.57 0.47
C ALA A 61 17.10 9.02 1.36
N LEU A 62 18.32 8.88 0.83
CA LEU A 62 19.50 8.41 1.58
C LEU A 62 20.45 9.55 2.02
N GLY A 63 20.14 10.79 1.66
CA GLY A 63 20.94 11.98 1.98
C GLY A 63 20.89 12.43 3.44
N GLU A 64 21.75 13.39 3.77
CA GLU A 64 21.87 13.96 5.12
C GLU A 64 20.54 14.44 5.75
N PRO A 65 19.60 15.07 5.01
CA PRO A 65 18.33 15.50 5.62
C PRO A 65 17.56 14.33 6.23
N MET A 66 17.46 13.20 5.52
CA MET A 66 16.76 12.02 6.04
C MET A 66 17.54 11.37 7.20
N GLN A 67 18.88 11.37 7.13
CA GLN A 67 19.74 10.91 8.23
C GLN A 67 19.50 11.67 9.53
N ARG A 68 19.39 13.00 9.44
CA ARG A 68 19.13 13.86 10.61
C ARG A 68 17.76 13.60 11.22
N LEU A 69 16.75 13.33 10.39
CA LEU A 69 15.37 13.10 10.83
C LEU A 69 15.20 11.73 11.50
N LEU A 70 15.74 10.67 10.90
CA LEU A 70 15.59 9.30 11.44
C LEU A 70 16.62 8.96 12.52
N GLY A 71 17.74 9.68 12.57
CA GLY A 71 18.81 9.51 13.55
C GLY A 71 19.27 8.05 13.65
N LYS A 72 19.05 7.42 14.81
CA LYS A 72 19.43 6.02 15.08
C LYS A 72 18.71 5.00 14.20
N ASN A 73 17.51 5.31 13.69
CA ASN A 73 16.71 4.42 12.84
C ASN A 73 17.11 4.51 11.37
N PHE A 74 17.96 5.48 10.99
CA PHE A 74 18.35 5.69 9.59
C PHE A 74 19.05 4.47 9.00
N ARG A 75 19.90 3.78 9.75
CA ARG A 75 20.69 2.65 9.22
C ARG A 75 19.79 1.51 8.73
N GLU A 76 18.76 1.20 9.49
CA GLU A 76 17.77 0.16 9.17
C GLU A 76 16.92 0.58 7.97
N PHE A 77 16.36 1.80 8.01
CA PHE A 77 15.63 2.36 6.87
C PHE A 77 16.46 2.40 5.58
N ALA A 78 17.72 2.84 5.66
CA ALA A 78 18.61 2.91 4.51
C ALA A 78 18.96 1.53 3.95
N HIS A 79 19.04 0.51 4.80
CA HIS A 79 19.22 -0.87 4.34
C HIS A 79 17.96 -1.34 3.61
N GLU A 80 16.79 -1.22 4.25
CA GLU A 80 15.51 -1.63 3.67
C GLU A 80 15.18 -0.88 2.38
N LEU A 81 15.58 0.40 2.25
CA LEU A 81 15.36 1.20 1.04
C LEU A 81 16.35 0.85 -0.08
N ARG A 82 17.58 0.44 0.23
CA ARG A 82 18.58 0.10 -0.80
C ARG A 82 18.17 -1.13 -1.60
N ASP A 83 17.54 -2.11 -0.96
CA ASP A 83 17.13 -3.35 -1.60
C ASP A 83 16.16 -3.10 -2.78
N PRO A 84 15.01 -2.41 -2.60
CA PRO A 84 14.09 -2.12 -3.69
C PRO A 84 14.66 -1.12 -4.71
N LEU A 85 15.51 -0.17 -4.29
CA LEU A 85 16.20 0.72 -5.22
C LEU A 85 17.17 -0.03 -6.14
N THR A 86 17.89 -1.02 -5.60
CA THR A 86 18.77 -1.88 -6.40
C THR A 86 17.96 -2.69 -7.41
N LEU A 87 16.79 -3.20 -7.01
CA LEU A 87 15.87 -3.90 -7.91
C LEU A 87 15.39 -2.99 -9.06
N LEU A 88 15.04 -1.73 -8.74
CA LEU A 88 14.67 -0.72 -9.73
C LEU A 88 15.81 -0.45 -10.71
N GLU A 89 17.00 -0.12 -10.20
CA GLU A 89 18.18 0.22 -11.01
C GLU A 89 18.59 -0.94 -11.93
N MET A 90 18.63 -2.17 -11.41
CA MET A 90 19.02 -3.36 -12.18
C MET A 90 18.05 -3.67 -13.32
N ASN A 91 16.73 -3.64 -13.05
CA ASN A 91 15.74 -3.95 -14.09
C ASN A 91 15.64 -2.85 -15.13
N LEU A 92 15.86 -1.59 -14.73
CA LEU A 92 15.94 -0.51 -15.69
C LEU A 92 17.14 -0.69 -16.63
N GLU A 93 18.30 -1.09 -16.12
CA GLU A 93 19.49 -1.35 -16.95
C GLU A 93 19.25 -2.48 -17.95
N LEU A 94 18.50 -3.53 -17.58
CA LEU A 94 18.08 -4.57 -18.51
C LEU A 94 17.18 -4.02 -19.62
N LEU A 95 16.21 -3.17 -19.27
CA LEU A 95 15.30 -2.56 -20.26
C LEU A 95 16.00 -1.59 -21.21
N ARG A 96 17.09 -0.97 -20.77
CA ARG A 96 17.98 -0.12 -21.60
C ARG A 96 18.74 -0.91 -22.65
N HIS A 97 18.92 -2.22 -22.46
CA HIS A 97 19.65 -3.02 -23.43
C HIS A 97 18.87 -3.10 -24.76
N PRO A 98 19.46 -2.64 -25.90
CA PRO A 98 18.75 -2.56 -27.18
C PRO A 98 18.24 -3.91 -27.69
N LEU A 99 18.88 -4.99 -27.25
CA LEU A 99 18.54 -6.37 -27.62
C LEU A 99 17.82 -7.13 -26.50
N CYS A 100 17.30 -6.45 -25.46
CA CYS A 100 16.54 -7.11 -24.40
C CYS A 100 15.34 -7.86 -25.02
N PRO A 101 15.28 -9.20 -24.86
CA PRO A 101 14.20 -10.04 -25.37
C PRO A 101 12.82 -9.61 -24.86
N PRO A 102 11.73 -9.77 -25.65
CA PRO A 102 10.39 -9.33 -25.24
C PRO A 102 9.88 -9.94 -23.94
N ASP A 103 10.21 -11.20 -23.67
CA ASP A 103 9.88 -11.93 -22.44
C ASP A 103 10.65 -11.38 -21.23
N GLU A 104 11.95 -11.15 -21.36
CA GLU A 104 12.74 -10.48 -20.32
C GLU A 104 12.25 -9.05 -20.07
N ARG A 105 11.84 -8.34 -21.14
CA ARG A 105 11.32 -6.98 -21.04
C ARG A 105 10.04 -6.93 -20.20
N LEU A 106 9.10 -7.86 -20.41
CA LEU A 106 7.90 -7.98 -19.58
C LEU A 106 8.22 -8.28 -18.12
N ILE A 107 9.15 -9.21 -17.87
CA ILE A 107 9.59 -9.57 -16.51
C ILE A 107 10.23 -8.36 -15.82
N SER A 108 11.12 -7.66 -16.50
CA SER A 108 11.81 -6.49 -15.94
C SER A 108 10.87 -5.32 -15.71
N SER A 109 9.88 -5.06 -16.58
CA SER A 109 8.84 -4.06 -16.34
C SER A 109 7.99 -4.38 -15.10
N SER A 110 7.63 -5.67 -14.91
CA SER A 110 6.92 -6.11 -13.70
C SER A 110 7.78 -5.95 -12.43
N ALA A 111 9.07 -6.28 -12.52
CA ALA A 111 10.00 -6.12 -11.42
C ALA A 111 10.24 -4.64 -11.06
N LEU A 112 10.25 -3.73 -12.05
CA LEU A 112 10.26 -2.28 -11.80
C LEU A 112 9.05 -1.83 -10.99
N HIS A 113 7.84 -2.27 -11.38
CA HIS A 113 6.64 -1.92 -10.63
C HIS A 113 6.67 -2.45 -9.20
N THR A 114 7.22 -3.66 -9.02
CA THR A 114 7.39 -4.28 -7.69
C THR A 114 8.36 -3.49 -6.80
N GLY A 115 9.53 -3.12 -7.33
CA GLY A 115 10.51 -2.30 -6.61
C GLY A 115 9.95 -0.92 -6.26
N PHE A 116 9.15 -0.34 -7.15
CA PHE A 116 8.46 0.94 -6.91
C PHE A 116 7.49 0.84 -5.74
N GLU A 117 6.61 -0.17 -5.73
CA GLU A 117 5.64 -0.37 -4.65
C GLU A 117 6.35 -0.61 -3.30
N GLN A 118 7.51 -1.28 -3.29
CA GLN A 118 8.33 -1.47 -2.10
C GLN A 118 8.86 -0.14 -1.54
N VAL A 119 9.44 0.71 -2.38
CA VAL A 119 9.91 2.04 -1.99
C VAL A 119 8.76 2.87 -1.42
N GLN A 120 7.62 2.89 -2.11
CA GLN A 120 6.44 3.64 -1.68
C GLN A 120 5.96 3.17 -0.31
N SER A 121 5.89 1.84 -0.11
CA SER A 121 5.47 1.26 1.16
C SER A 121 6.42 1.62 2.31
N LEU A 122 7.73 1.62 2.09
CA LEU A 122 8.71 1.98 3.12
C LEU A 122 8.56 3.45 3.54
N LEU A 123 8.36 4.35 2.57
CA LEU A 123 8.12 5.76 2.85
C LEU A 123 6.82 5.97 3.62
N CYS A 124 5.71 5.37 3.16
CA CYS A 124 4.45 5.41 3.90
C CYS A 124 4.62 4.87 5.33
N GLY A 125 5.44 3.82 5.51
CA GLY A 125 5.84 3.24 6.78
C GLY A 125 6.55 4.21 7.73
N LEU A 126 7.29 5.19 7.22
CA LEU A 126 7.97 6.20 8.05
C LEU A 126 7.02 7.27 8.61
N VAL A 127 5.93 7.55 7.90
CA VAL A 127 4.88 8.51 8.31
C VAL A 127 3.90 7.90 9.31
N GLU A 128 4.00 6.59 9.55
CA GLU A 128 3.22 5.87 10.57
C GLU A 128 3.41 6.41 12.01
N CYS A 129 4.27 7.42 12.23
CA CYS A 129 4.52 8.07 13.52
C CYS A 129 3.92 9.49 13.72
N SER A 130 3.25 10.14 12.75
CA SER A 130 2.65 11.48 13.00
C SER A 130 1.12 11.45 13.05
N ASP A 131 0.58 11.85 14.21
CA ASP A 131 -0.83 11.73 14.64
C ASP A 131 -1.83 12.71 13.95
N GLU A 132 -1.46 13.38 12.86
CA GLU A 132 -2.09 14.67 12.48
C GLU A 132 -3.08 14.72 11.32
N GLU A 133 -3.42 13.62 10.65
CA GLU A 133 -4.62 13.66 9.81
C GLU A 133 -5.85 13.42 10.70
N THR A 134 -6.62 14.50 10.93
CA THR A 134 -7.88 14.41 11.67
C THR A 134 -8.85 13.51 10.89
N PRO A 135 -9.48 12.52 11.54
CA PRO A 135 -10.47 11.70 10.87
C PRO A 135 -11.60 12.58 10.32
N SER A 136 -11.90 12.41 9.04
CA SER A 136 -12.97 13.09 8.33
C SER A 136 -14.05 12.08 7.93
N PRO A 137 -15.33 12.49 7.82
CA PRO A 137 -16.38 11.61 7.33
C PRO A 137 -16.09 11.15 5.89
N MET A 138 -16.10 9.83 5.67
CA MET A 138 -15.96 9.22 4.35
C MET A 138 -17.14 8.30 4.06
N GLU A 139 -17.76 8.49 2.89
CA GLU A 139 -18.75 7.59 2.31
C GLU A 139 -18.04 6.35 1.74
N LEU A 140 -17.78 5.36 2.59
CA LEU A 140 -16.95 4.19 2.25
C LEU A 140 -17.44 3.46 0.99
N ASN A 141 -18.75 3.35 0.80
CA ASN A 141 -19.32 2.67 -0.36
C ASN A 141 -19.00 3.36 -1.69
N ASP A 142 -18.98 4.69 -1.73
CA ASP A 142 -18.72 5.45 -2.95
C ASP A 142 -17.26 5.31 -3.37
N GLU A 143 -16.37 5.32 -2.39
CA GLU A 143 -14.94 5.05 -2.59
C GLU A 143 -14.67 3.60 -3.02
N ILE A 144 -15.38 2.62 -2.46
CA ILE A 144 -15.31 1.21 -2.91
C ILE A 144 -15.72 1.09 -4.37
N ARG A 145 -16.88 1.65 -4.76
CA ARG A 145 -17.37 1.61 -6.15
C ARG A 145 -16.38 2.25 -7.11
N SER A 146 -15.84 3.42 -6.74
CA SER A 146 -14.84 4.14 -7.54
C SER A 146 -13.57 3.31 -7.72
N THR A 147 -13.07 2.72 -6.63
CA THR A 147 -11.85 1.89 -6.63
C THR A 147 -12.03 0.63 -7.46
N LEU A 148 -13.14 -0.08 -7.30
CA LEU A 148 -13.42 -1.30 -8.08
C LEU A 148 -13.56 -0.98 -9.58
N SER A 149 -14.19 0.14 -9.93
CA SER A 149 -14.29 0.58 -11.33
C SER A 149 -12.92 0.83 -11.97
N LEU A 150 -11.97 1.39 -11.20
CA LEU A 150 -10.60 1.61 -11.65
C LEU A 150 -9.77 0.32 -11.74
N LEU A 151 -9.99 -0.64 -10.84
CA LEU A 151 -9.22 -1.87 -10.77
C LEU A 151 -9.74 -3.00 -11.69
N HIS A 152 -11.00 -2.95 -12.11
CA HIS A 152 -11.64 -3.98 -12.94
C HIS A 152 -10.78 -4.43 -14.16
N PRO A 153 -10.12 -3.54 -14.92
CA PRO A 153 -9.27 -3.96 -16.05
C PRO A 153 -8.02 -4.75 -15.64
N ARG A 154 -7.51 -4.51 -14.42
CA ARG A 154 -6.26 -5.09 -13.90
C ARG A 154 -6.48 -6.36 -13.09
N LEU A 155 -7.72 -6.63 -12.67
CA LEU A 155 -8.07 -7.81 -11.88
C LEU A 155 -8.51 -9.00 -12.75
N ALA A 156 -8.81 -8.83 -14.04
CA ALA A 156 -9.19 -9.95 -14.91
C ALA A 156 -8.09 -11.03 -14.94
N PRO A 157 -8.42 -12.34 -14.78
CA PRO A 157 -9.75 -12.96 -14.92
C PRO A 157 -10.57 -13.11 -13.62
N VAL A 158 -10.29 -12.35 -12.56
CA VAL A 158 -11.02 -12.38 -11.28
C VAL A 158 -12.44 -11.80 -11.42
N CYS A 159 -13.43 -12.47 -10.83
CA CYS A 159 -14.79 -11.98 -10.73
C CYS A 159 -15.03 -11.33 -9.36
N VAL A 160 -15.37 -10.04 -9.34
CA VAL A 160 -15.68 -9.31 -8.11
C VAL A 160 -17.19 -9.13 -7.95
N HIS A 161 -17.73 -9.66 -6.86
CA HIS A 161 -19.13 -9.54 -6.45
C HIS A 161 -19.24 -8.49 -5.34
N THR A 162 -20.28 -7.66 -5.38
CA THR A 162 -20.44 -6.58 -4.38
C THR A 162 -21.83 -6.57 -3.75
N GLU A 163 -21.88 -6.47 -2.43
CA GLU A 163 -23.11 -6.23 -1.66
C GLU A 163 -22.87 -5.09 -0.68
N LEU A 164 -23.28 -3.87 -1.06
CA LEU A 164 -22.99 -2.65 -0.30
C LEU A 164 -24.28 -2.11 0.33
N GLN A 165 -24.45 -2.32 1.64
CA GLN A 165 -25.60 -1.79 2.39
C GLN A 165 -25.51 -0.27 2.53
N ALA A 166 -26.64 0.41 2.72
CA ALA A 166 -26.63 1.84 3.07
C ALA A 166 -26.09 2.01 4.51
N LEU A 167 -25.04 2.80 4.69
CA LEU A 167 -24.28 2.91 5.93
C LEU A 167 -23.99 4.37 6.25
N SER A 168 -23.77 4.67 7.53
CA SER A 168 -23.23 5.97 7.94
C SER A 168 -21.79 6.14 7.45
N PRO A 169 -21.30 7.38 7.26
CA PRO A 169 -19.91 7.64 6.97
C PRO A 169 -18.98 7.05 8.05
N ILE A 170 -17.77 6.69 7.65
CA ILE A 170 -16.71 6.28 8.59
C ILE A 170 -15.83 7.48 8.95
N ALA A 171 -15.21 7.44 10.12
CA ALA A 171 -14.15 8.38 10.48
C ALA A 171 -12.83 7.92 9.80
N ALA A 172 -12.50 8.50 8.65
CA ALA A 172 -11.35 8.10 7.83
C ALA A 172 -10.21 9.13 7.86
N ILE A 173 -8.99 8.60 7.91
CA ILE A 173 -7.74 9.35 7.76
C ILE A 173 -7.33 9.27 6.29
N GLY A 174 -7.49 10.38 5.55
CA GLY A 174 -7.23 10.44 4.12
C GLY A 174 -7.96 9.33 3.35
N ARG A 175 -7.24 8.61 2.48
CA ARG A 175 -7.74 7.44 1.74
C ARG A 175 -7.21 6.11 2.30
N GLN A 176 -6.75 6.09 3.54
CA GLN A 176 -6.18 4.87 4.14
C GLN A 176 -7.14 3.66 4.18
N PRO A 177 -8.47 3.82 4.43
CA PRO A 177 -9.40 2.69 4.29
C PRO A 177 -9.42 2.07 2.88
N ILE A 178 -9.14 2.86 1.85
CA ILE A 178 -9.07 2.40 0.46
C ILE A 178 -7.74 1.70 0.20
N GLN A 179 -6.65 2.14 0.81
CA GLN A 179 -5.39 1.38 0.79
C GLN A 179 -5.58 -0.02 1.39
N VAL A 180 -6.33 -0.14 2.48
CA VAL A 180 -6.70 -1.43 3.07
C VAL A 180 -7.47 -2.26 2.04
N LEU A 181 -8.54 -1.72 1.46
CA LEU A 181 -9.31 -2.41 0.42
C LEU A 181 -8.42 -2.93 -0.72
N VAL A 182 -7.54 -2.08 -1.26
CA VAL A 182 -6.63 -2.46 -2.36
C VAL A 182 -5.70 -3.60 -1.93
N ASN A 183 -5.14 -3.55 -0.73
CA ASN A 183 -4.28 -4.60 -0.21
C ASN A 183 -5.02 -5.93 -0.06
N LEU A 184 -6.26 -5.90 0.44
CA LEU A 184 -7.09 -7.09 0.58
C LEU A 184 -7.46 -7.68 -0.79
N LEU A 185 -7.84 -6.83 -1.76
CA LEU A 185 -8.15 -7.24 -3.12
C LEU A 185 -6.95 -7.87 -3.83
N LYS A 186 -5.76 -7.27 -3.71
CA LYS A 186 -4.51 -7.83 -4.27
C LYS A 186 -4.21 -9.20 -3.68
N ASN A 187 -4.33 -9.35 -2.35
CA ASN A 187 -4.09 -10.63 -1.67
C ASN A 187 -5.07 -11.73 -2.12
N ALA A 188 -6.35 -11.38 -2.25
CA ALA A 188 -7.41 -12.26 -2.73
C ALA A 188 -7.20 -12.67 -4.19
N ALA A 189 -6.89 -11.71 -5.08
CA ALA A 189 -6.62 -11.97 -6.48
C ALA A 189 -5.39 -12.87 -6.68
N ALA A 190 -4.36 -12.72 -5.85
CA ALA A 190 -3.18 -13.57 -5.90
C ALA A 190 -3.44 -14.99 -5.34
N ALA A 191 -4.59 -15.27 -4.72
CA ALA A 191 -4.85 -16.56 -4.06
C ALA A 191 -5.25 -17.70 -5.01
N THR A 192 -5.60 -17.38 -6.25
CA THR A 192 -5.88 -18.37 -7.30
C THR A 192 -5.89 -17.69 -8.68
N PRO A 193 -5.55 -18.39 -9.78
CA PRO A 193 -5.66 -17.87 -11.15
C PRO A 193 -7.08 -17.46 -11.57
N VAL A 194 -8.11 -18.00 -10.91
CA VAL A 194 -9.53 -17.67 -11.14
C VAL A 194 -10.19 -17.50 -9.78
N ALA A 195 -10.20 -16.27 -9.25
CA ALA A 195 -10.79 -15.97 -7.95
C ALA A 195 -12.19 -15.39 -8.10
N ASN A 196 -13.13 -15.86 -7.27
CA ASN A 196 -14.29 -15.06 -6.91
C ASN A 196 -13.94 -14.26 -5.66
N ILE A 197 -14.08 -12.95 -5.75
CA ILE A 197 -13.91 -12.06 -4.61
C ILE A 197 -15.25 -11.43 -4.29
N TRP A 198 -15.68 -11.51 -3.04
CA TRP A 198 -16.86 -10.82 -2.53
C TRP A 198 -16.42 -9.63 -1.69
N VAL A 199 -16.90 -8.44 -2.03
CA VAL A 199 -16.68 -7.20 -1.27
C VAL A 199 -18.01 -6.73 -0.74
N ASN A 200 -18.19 -6.84 0.58
CA ASN A 200 -19.45 -6.52 1.24
C ASN A 200 -19.26 -5.40 2.26
N THR A 201 -20.27 -4.56 2.41
CA THR A 201 -20.34 -3.60 3.52
C THR A 201 -21.63 -3.73 4.29
N SER A 202 -21.54 -3.68 5.62
CA SER A 202 -22.70 -3.82 6.51
C SER A 202 -22.51 -3.07 7.82
N ALA A 203 -23.61 -2.82 8.53
CA ALA A 203 -23.57 -2.29 9.89
C ALA A 203 -23.34 -3.44 10.87
N HIS A 204 -22.36 -3.33 11.75
CA HIS A 204 -22.01 -4.37 12.72
C HIS A 204 -21.61 -3.75 14.05
N ASN A 205 -22.36 -4.02 15.13
CA ASN A 205 -22.09 -3.50 16.48
C ASN A 205 -21.88 -1.98 16.57
N GLY A 206 -22.63 -1.20 15.77
CA GLY A 206 -22.48 0.27 15.73
C GLY A 206 -21.26 0.76 14.95
N GLN A 207 -20.57 -0.14 14.23
CA GLN A 207 -19.46 0.14 13.33
C GLN A 207 -19.84 -0.18 11.88
N VAL A 208 -19.03 0.29 10.94
CA VAL A 208 -19.15 -0.01 9.51
C VAL A 208 -18.16 -1.11 9.18
N ARG A 209 -18.69 -2.30 8.85
CA ARG A 209 -17.88 -3.45 8.45
C ARG A 209 -17.60 -3.41 6.96
N LEU A 210 -16.34 -3.49 6.59
CA LEU A 210 -15.86 -3.90 5.27
C LEU A 210 -15.45 -5.36 5.34
N GLU A 211 -16.05 -6.21 4.51
CA GLU A 211 -15.67 -7.61 4.35
C GLU A 211 -15.11 -7.84 2.95
N VAL A 212 -13.95 -8.49 2.88
CA VAL A 212 -13.38 -9.03 1.64
C VAL A 212 -13.22 -10.53 1.82
N ARG A 213 -13.86 -11.31 0.96
CA ARG A 213 -13.80 -12.77 0.95
C ARG A 213 -13.33 -13.27 -0.41
N ASP A 214 -12.51 -14.31 -0.41
CA ASP A 214 -12.12 -15.07 -1.59
C ASP A 214 -12.39 -16.58 -1.43
N ASP A 215 -12.41 -17.28 -2.55
CA ASP A 215 -12.44 -18.74 -2.68
C ASP A 215 -11.08 -19.32 -3.11
N GLY A 216 -9.98 -18.62 -2.80
CA GLY A 216 -8.63 -19.03 -3.17
C GLY A 216 -8.05 -20.13 -2.27
N CYS A 217 -6.72 -20.29 -2.31
CA CYS A 217 -6.02 -21.36 -1.59
C CYS A 217 -6.13 -21.30 -0.05
N GLY A 218 -6.61 -20.19 0.52
CA GLY A 218 -6.63 -19.97 1.96
C GLY A 218 -5.23 -19.95 2.61
N MET A 219 -5.19 -19.97 3.94
CA MET A 219 -3.97 -19.90 4.74
C MET A 219 -3.97 -20.94 5.86
N GLY A 220 -2.91 -21.74 5.91
CA GLY A 220 -2.63 -22.62 7.05
C GLY A 220 -2.26 -21.83 8.33
N PRO A 221 -2.27 -22.48 9.52
CA PRO A 221 -2.05 -21.81 10.81
C PRO A 221 -0.70 -21.09 10.93
N GLU A 222 0.34 -21.59 10.28
CA GLU A 222 1.66 -20.97 10.29
C GLU A 222 1.68 -19.65 9.53
N VAL A 223 1.14 -19.65 8.30
CA VAL A 223 0.99 -18.45 7.47
C VAL A 223 0.18 -17.40 8.23
N ARG A 224 -0.93 -17.79 8.87
CA ARG A 224 -1.75 -16.84 9.63
C ARG A 224 -1.03 -16.17 10.80
N ARG A 225 -0.06 -16.85 11.44
CA ARG A 225 0.72 -16.24 12.54
C ARG A 225 1.69 -15.18 12.03
N ARG A 226 2.19 -15.36 10.82
CA ARG A 226 3.25 -14.56 10.22
C ARG A 226 2.73 -13.52 9.23
N LEU A 227 1.44 -13.54 8.91
CA LEU A 227 0.84 -12.72 7.84
C LEU A 227 1.04 -11.20 8.04
N PHE A 228 1.29 -10.75 9.27
CA PHE A 228 1.56 -9.36 9.61
C PHE A 228 3.05 -9.01 9.73
N GLU A 229 3.94 -10.00 9.67
CA GLU A 229 5.39 -9.77 9.66
C GLU A 229 5.75 -8.99 8.39
N ARG A 230 6.49 -7.88 8.57
CA ARG A 230 6.96 -7.08 7.43
C ARG A 230 7.82 -7.94 6.50
N GLY A 231 7.52 -7.89 5.21
CA GLY A 231 8.27 -8.64 4.19
C GLY A 231 7.91 -10.12 4.10
N PHE A 232 7.01 -10.64 4.95
CA PHE A 232 6.56 -12.03 4.85
C PHE A 232 5.58 -12.18 3.68
N THR A 233 5.92 -13.05 2.73
CA THR A 233 5.06 -13.42 1.62
C THR A 233 5.19 -14.92 1.34
N THR A 234 4.08 -15.57 1.00
CA THR A 234 4.06 -16.92 0.45
C THR A 234 4.10 -16.93 -1.09
N LYS A 235 4.15 -15.74 -1.70
CA LYS A 235 4.05 -15.50 -3.14
C LYS A 235 5.12 -14.48 -3.56
N PRO A 236 6.34 -14.92 -3.91
CA PRO A 236 7.47 -14.03 -4.21
C PRO A 236 7.24 -13.12 -5.43
N ASP A 237 6.36 -13.55 -6.33
CA ASP A 237 5.97 -12.93 -7.59
C ASP A 237 4.75 -12.00 -7.47
N ALA A 238 3.99 -12.09 -6.37
CA ALA A 238 2.76 -11.31 -6.17
C ALA A 238 2.96 -10.02 -5.32
N GLY A 239 4.20 -9.69 -4.96
CA GLY A 239 4.57 -8.46 -4.26
C GLY A 239 5.44 -8.66 -3.03
N ALA A 240 5.73 -7.57 -2.33
CA ALA A 240 6.75 -7.48 -1.28
C ALA A 240 6.37 -8.04 0.09
N GLY A 241 5.15 -8.55 0.28
CA GLY A 241 4.68 -8.98 1.61
C GLY A 241 4.42 -7.83 2.59
N LEU A 242 4.24 -6.59 2.12
CA LEU A 242 4.02 -5.41 2.97
C LEU A 242 2.53 -5.04 3.14
N GLY A 243 1.66 -5.55 2.27
CA GLY A 243 0.25 -5.13 2.24
C GLY A 243 -0.51 -5.40 3.54
N MET A 244 -0.24 -6.53 4.20
CA MET A 244 -0.90 -6.88 5.46
C MET A 244 -0.32 -6.16 6.67
N SER A 245 0.98 -5.89 6.71
CA SER A 245 1.58 -5.05 7.77
C SER A 245 1.05 -3.61 7.69
N ILE A 246 0.91 -3.05 6.47
CA ILE A 246 0.26 -1.75 6.26
C ILE A 246 -1.20 -1.79 6.71
N THR A 247 -1.93 -2.85 6.35
CA THR A 247 -3.33 -3.02 6.75
C THR A 247 -3.47 -3.00 8.27
N GLN A 248 -2.62 -3.73 9.00
CA GLN A 248 -2.64 -3.74 10.46
C GLN A 248 -2.34 -2.36 11.06
N SER A 249 -1.37 -1.65 10.50
CA SER A 249 -1.01 -0.28 10.89
C SER A 249 -2.19 0.68 10.73
N ILE A 250 -2.81 0.71 9.54
CA ILE A 250 -3.96 1.56 9.25
C ILE A 250 -5.14 1.25 10.18
N VAL A 251 -5.48 -0.04 10.35
CA VAL A 251 -6.58 -0.46 11.23
C VAL A 251 -6.32 0.00 12.67
N SER A 252 -5.10 -0.17 13.16
CA SER A 252 -4.71 0.22 14.52
C SER A 252 -4.81 1.74 14.70
N ARG A 253 -4.35 2.52 13.72
CA ARG A 253 -4.43 4.00 13.71
C ARG A 253 -5.87 4.51 13.77
N HIS A 254 -6.80 3.82 13.09
CA HIS A 254 -8.22 4.16 13.12
C HIS A 254 -8.97 3.61 14.33
N ARG A 255 -8.31 2.86 15.22
CA ARG A 255 -8.98 2.10 16.30
C ARG A 255 -10.09 1.19 15.75
N ALA A 256 -9.90 0.71 14.53
CA ALA A 256 -10.76 -0.25 13.89
C ALA A 256 -10.40 -1.67 14.38
N ALA A 257 -11.29 -2.63 14.16
CA ALA A 257 -11.00 -4.04 14.42
C ALA A 257 -10.72 -4.78 13.11
N LEU A 258 -9.75 -5.70 13.12
CA LEU A 258 -9.45 -6.59 12.00
C LEU A 258 -9.66 -8.04 12.44
N THR A 259 -10.49 -8.77 11.69
CA THR A 259 -10.73 -10.21 11.91
C THR A 259 -10.39 -10.97 10.64
N ILE A 260 -9.74 -12.13 10.79
CA ILE A 260 -9.33 -12.97 9.67
C ILE A 260 -9.77 -14.40 9.95
N GLU A 261 -10.56 -14.95 9.04
CA GLU A 261 -10.99 -16.35 8.99
C GLU A 261 -10.44 -16.95 7.71
N SER A 262 -9.62 -18.01 7.82
CA SER A 262 -9.01 -18.63 6.65
C SER A 262 -8.77 -20.11 6.91
N GLU A 263 -9.09 -20.91 5.91
CA GLU A 263 -8.91 -22.36 5.89
C GLU A 263 -8.26 -22.77 4.57
N GLU A 264 -7.22 -23.60 4.67
CA GLU A 264 -6.44 -24.07 3.53
C GLU A 264 -7.31 -24.88 2.57
N GLY A 265 -7.29 -24.50 1.29
CA GLY A 265 -8.13 -25.08 0.23
C GLY A 265 -9.58 -24.58 0.18
N VAL A 266 -10.01 -23.69 1.10
CA VAL A 266 -11.38 -23.15 1.15
C VAL A 266 -11.43 -21.67 0.77
N GLY A 267 -10.46 -20.88 1.24
CA GLY A 267 -10.38 -19.45 0.97
C GLY A 267 -10.16 -18.62 2.23
N THR A 268 -10.30 -17.32 2.08
CA THR A 268 -10.07 -16.35 3.17
C THR A 268 -11.23 -15.36 3.26
N ARG A 269 -11.60 -14.99 4.48
CA ARG A 269 -12.50 -13.89 4.80
C ARG A 269 -11.78 -12.93 5.75
N ILE A 270 -11.71 -11.66 5.36
CA ILE A 270 -11.11 -10.60 6.15
C ILE A 270 -12.16 -9.51 6.38
N CYS A 271 -12.39 -9.17 7.65
CA CYS A 271 -13.34 -8.15 8.07
C CYS A 271 -12.60 -7.00 8.76
N VAL A 272 -12.91 -5.77 8.37
CA VAL A 272 -12.43 -4.54 9.00
C VAL A 272 -13.63 -3.74 9.51
N ASP A 273 -13.70 -3.52 10.82
CA ASP A 273 -14.79 -2.79 11.47
C ASP A 273 -14.33 -1.35 11.79
N TRP A 274 -14.77 -0.41 10.96
CA TRP A 274 -14.44 1.01 11.08
C TRP A 274 -15.38 1.74 12.03
N PRO A 275 -14.87 2.63 12.90
CA PRO A 275 -15.72 3.54 13.66
C PRO A 275 -16.56 4.43 12.72
N ALA A 276 -17.85 4.52 13.00
CA ALA A 276 -18.72 5.50 12.34
C ALA A 276 -18.23 6.93 12.66
N ALA A 277 -18.33 7.83 11.68
CA ALA A 277 -18.08 9.24 11.89
C ALA A 277 -19.05 9.78 12.95
N LYS A 278 -18.52 10.55 13.91
CA LYS A 278 -19.37 11.26 14.86
C LYS A 278 -20.11 12.35 14.10
N VAL A 279 -21.44 12.23 14.02
CA VAL A 279 -22.30 13.34 13.63
C VAL A 279 -22.28 14.31 14.82
N TYR A 280 -21.67 15.48 14.64
CA TYR A 280 -21.85 16.57 15.57
C TYR A 280 -23.16 17.28 15.18
N ASP A 281 -24.20 17.09 15.99
CA ASP A 281 -25.43 17.90 15.94
C ASP A 281 -25.18 19.34 16.41
#